data_AF-A0A3D3H890-F1
#
_entry.id   AF-A0A3D3H890-F1
#
_cell.length_a   1.000
_cell.length_b   1.000
_cell.length_c   1.000
_cell.angle_alpha   90.00
_cell.angle_beta   90.00
_cell.angle_gamma   90.00
#
_symmetry.space_group_name_H-M   'P 1'
#
loop_
_entity.id
_entity.type
_entity.pdbx_description
1 polymer ?
#
loop_
_entity_poly.entity_id
_entity_poly.type
_entity_poly.pdbx_seq_one_letter_code
_entity_poly.pdbx_strand_id
1 'polypeptide(L)'
;MSTDAGRRRDAATPSRRQRAARRRLRGFVLGFVGVAAAIGLVGALGAAATVLMGPRVTAVQVDPSAAIAASGSRLIVTTSQSLADVDPTSVTVTPATPFDIDTSGRSIGVRFTVPLDADTEYTVTIDGVTGVSGGPSSTITETFTTPPSEVFLLQRGTVDGDTIFRTDLTG
;
A
#
# COMPACT_ATOMS: atom_id res chain seq x y z
N MET A 1 85.00 33.58 -30.06
CA MET A 1 84.87 34.39 -28.83
C MET A 1 83.40 34.68 -28.65
N SER A 2 82.64 33.88 -27.89
CA SER A 2 82.46 33.97 -26.41
C SER A 2 81.99 35.37 -26.02
N THR A 3 80.81 35.61 -25.43
CA THR A 3 80.15 34.96 -24.28
C THR A 3 78.63 35.16 -24.38
N ASP A 4 77.79 34.13 -24.19
CA ASP A 4 77.19 33.69 -22.93
C ASP A 4 76.48 34.81 -22.13
N ALA A 5 75.15 34.74 -22.10
CA ALA A 5 74.31 35.40 -21.11
C ALA A 5 73.09 34.51 -20.85
N GLY A 6 73.31 33.47 -20.04
CA GLY A 6 72.29 32.57 -19.52
C GLY A 6 71.13 33.31 -18.86
N ARG A 7 69.97 33.27 -19.51
CA ARG A 7 68.67 33.65 -18.93
C ARG A 7 68.23 32.56 -17.95
N ARG A 8 68.70 32.66 -16.70
CA ARG A 8 68.20 31.83 -15.59
C ARG A 8 66.69 32.11 -15.43
N ARG A 9 65.88 31.12 -15.78
CA ARG A 9 64.48 31.04 -15.36
C ARG A 9 64.50 30.70 -13.87
N ASP A 10 64.31 31.70 -13.01
CA ASP A 10 64.00 31.47 -11.61
C ASP A 10 62.66 30.73 -11.52
N ALA A 11 62.74 29.40 -11.43
CA ALA A 11 61.61 28.58 -11.04
C ALA A 11 61.27 28.93 -9.59
N ALA A 12 60.28 29.82 -9.42
CA ALA A 12 59.74 30.18 -8.12
C ALA A 12 59.39 28.90 -7.35
N THR A 13 60.24 28.56 -6.37
CA THR A 13 60.05 27.37 -5.56
C THR A 13 58.80 27.58 -4.71
N PRO A 14 57.78 26.70 -4.78
CA PRO A 14 56.53 26.93 -4.09
C PRO A 14 56.77 26.98 -2.58
N SER A 15 56.47 28.14 -1.99
CA SER A 15 56.67 28.45 -0.58
C SER A 15 55.98 27.41 0.31
N ARG A 16 56.60 27.04 1.45
CA ARG A 16 56.06 26.04 2.40
C ARG A 16 54.61 26.34 2.84
N ARG A 17 54.20 27.61 2.86
CA ARG A 17 52.82 28.06 3.15
C ARG A 17 51.80 27.61 2.09
N GLN A 18 52.14 27.65 0.80
CA GLN A 18 51.25 27.15 -0.27
C GLN A 18 51.05 25.63 -0.22
N ARG A 19 52.06 24.86 0.24
CA ARG A 19 51.94 23.40 0.41
C ARG A 19 51.05 23.02 1.60
N ALA A 20 51.11 23.77 2.69
CA ALA A 20 50.24 23.57 3.86
C ALA A 20 48.77 23.93 3.55
N ALA A 21 48.53 25.02 2.81
CA ALA A 21 47.20 25.42 2.36
C ALA A 21 46.58 24.37 1.43
N ARG A 22 47.33 23.81 0.47
CA ARG A 22 46.85 22.72 -0.40
C ARG A 22 46.52 21.43 0.35
N ARG A 23 47.27 21.08 1.41
CA ARG A 23 46.96 19.92 2.26
C ARG A 23 45.68 20.13 3.07
N ARG A 24 45.48 21.34 3.61
CA ARG A 24 44.24 21.71 4.33
C ARG A 24 43.03 21.75 3.39
N LEU A 25 43.18 22.29 2.18
CA LEU A 25 42.11 22.27 1.17
C LEU A 25 41.76 20.85 0.75
N ARG A 26 42.76 19.97 0.55
CA ARG A 26 42.51 18.54 0.23
C ARG A 26 41.77 17.81 1.34
N GLY A 27 42.13 18.07 2.60
CA GLY A 27 41.40 17.51 3.75
C GLY A 27 39.95 18.00 3.82
N PHE A 28 39.72 19.29 3.59
CA PHE A 28 38.38 19.87 3.54
C PHE A 28 37.55 19.32 2.36
N VAL A 29 38.13 19.21 1.16
CA VAL A 29 37.45 18.67 -0.02
C VAL A 29 37.13 17.19 0.17
N LEU A 30 38.04 16.39 0.72
CA LEU A 30 37.76 14.97 1.03
C LEU A 30 36.65 14.83 2.07
N GLY A 31 36.65 15.65 3.11
CA GLY A 31 35.58 15.69 4.11
C GLY A 31 34.23 16.09 3.48
N PHE A 32 34.21 17.14 2.66
CA PHE A 32 33.01 17.61 1.98
C PHE A 32 32.44 16.57 1.01
N VAL A 33 33.29 15.93 0.21
CA VAL A 33 32.88 14.84 -0.69
C VAL A 33 32.36 13.65 0.11
N GLY A 34 32.98 13.31 1.24
CA GLY A 34 32.49 12.26 2.13
C GLY A 34 31.09 12.55 2.68
N VAL A 35 30.84 13.78 3.13
CA VAL A 35 29.51 14.20 3.61
C VAL A 35 28.49 14.23 2.48
N ALA A 36 28.85 14.78 1.32
CA ALA A 36 27.95 14.83 0.15
C ALA A 36 27.59 13.43 -0.34
N ALA A 37 28.55 12.49 -0.35
CA ALA A 37 28.31 11.10 -0.68
C ALA A 37 27.39 10.41 0.35
N ALA A 38 27.58 10.68 1.65
CA ALA A 38 26.72 10.15 2.70
C ALA A 38 25.28 10.67 2.58
N ILE A 39 25.09 11.97 2.34
CA ILE A 39 23.76 12.55 2.10
C ILE A 39 23.13 11.97 0.83
N GLY A 40 23.90 11.85 -0.26
CA GLY A 40 23.44 11.25 -1.50
C GLY A 40 23.01 9.79 -1.32
N LEU A 41 23.75 9.01 -0.53
CA LEU A 41 23.43 7.63 -0.21
C LEU A 41 22.13 7.54 0.61
N VAL A 42 21.98 8.38 1.65
CA VAL A 42 20.76 8.44 2.47
C VAL A 42 19.56 8.87 1.62
N GLY A 43 19.72 9.87 0.75
CA GLY A 43 18.67 10.32 -0.16
C GLY A 43 18.28 9.24 -1.18
N ALA A 44 19.25 8.52 -1.74
CA ALA A 44 19.00 7.42 -2.67
C ALA A 44 18.29 6.23 -2.00
N LEU A 45 18.71 5.86 -0.78
CA LEU A 45 18.06 4.82 0.01
C LEU A 45 16.63 5.22 0.43
N GLY A 46 16.43 6.47 0.84
CA GLY A 46 15.10 7.01 1.17
C GLY A 46 14.16 7.06 -0.03
N ALA A 47 14.65 7.48 -1.20
CA ALA A 47 13.89 7.49 -2.44
C ALA A 47 13.47 6.07 -2.86
N ALA A 48 14.38 5.10 -2.80
CA ALA A 48 14.08 3.70 -3.09
C ALA A 48 12.96 3.17 -2.20
N ALA A 49 13.01 3.41 -0.88
CA ALA A 49 11.99 2.93 0.05
C ALA A 49 10.56 3.43 -0.28
N THR A 50 10.42 4.62 -0.87
CA THR A 50 9.10 5.18 -1.23
C THR A 50 8.52 4.68 -2.55
N VAL A 51 9.38 4.30 -3.50
CA VAL A 51 8.97 3.77 -4.82
C VAL A 51 8.59 2.28 -4.72
N LEU A 52 9.00 1.59 -3.64
CA LEU A 52 8.70 0.18 -3.42
C LEU A 52 7.30 -0.11 -2.84
N MET A 53 6.45 0.89 -2.58
CA MET A 53 5.10 0.65 -2.06
C MET A 53 4.09 0.43 -3.19
N GLY A 54 3.48 -0.77 -3.23
CA GLY A 54 2.40 -1.11 -4.17
C GLY A 54 1.09 -0.34 -3.91
N PRO A 55 0.01 -0.66 -4.63
CA PRO A 55 -1.29 -0.05 -4.42
C PRO A 55 -1.72 -0.10 -2.95
N ARG A 56 -2.07 1.05 -2.36
CA ARG A 56 -2.52 1.16 -0.97
C ARG A 56 -4.02 1.37 -0.91
N VAL A 57 -4.68 0.76 0.06
CA VAL A 57 -6.12 0.95 0.30
C VAL A 57 -6.38 2.39 0.74
N THR A 58 -7.43 2.99 0.19
CA THR A 58 -7.88 4.36 0.46
C THR A 58 -9.32 4.43 0.93
N ALA A 59 -10.15 3.45 0.55
CA ALA A 59 -11.51 3.30 1.05
C ALA A 59 -11.93 1.83 0.93
N VAL A 60 -12.81 1.42 1.85
CA VAL A 60 -13.42 0.09 1.89
C VAL A 60 -14.92 0.28 2.11
N GLN A 61 -15.73 -0.44 1.35
CA GLN A 61 -17.18 -0.39 1.45
C GLN A 61 -17.74 -1.81 1.45
N VAL A 62 -18.58 -2.09 2.44
CA VAL A 62 -19.33 -3.35 2.58
C VAL A 62 -20.60 -3.05 3.36
N ASP A 63 -21.69 -3.75 3.05
CA ASP A 63 -22.92 -3.76 3.83
C ASP A 63 -23.12 -5.16 4.43
N PRO A 64 -22.67 -5.39 5.67
CA PRO A 64 -22.75 -6.72 6.29
C PRO A 64 -24.20 -7.19 6.52
N SER A 65 -25.11 -6.26 6.78
CA SER A 65 -26.54 -6.52 6.93
C SER A 65 -27.18 -7.00 5.63
N ALA A 66 -26.84 -6.37 4.49
CA ALA A 66 -27.28 -6.85 3.18
C ALA A 66 -26.62 -8.18 2.81
N ALA A 67 -25.37 -8.42 3.25
CA ALA A 67 -24.61 -9.61 2.93
C ALA A 67 -25.22 -10.91 3.51
N ILE A 68 -25.87 -10.84 4.67
CA ILE A 68 -26.61 -11.98 5.23
C ILE A 68 -28.00 -12.17 4.62
N ALA A 69 -28.59 -11.09 4.08
CA ALA A 69 -29.98 -11.10 3.60
C ALA A 69 -30.12 -11.57 2.15
N ALA A 70 -29.12 -11.32 1.31
CA ALA A 70 -29.18 -11.61 -0.12
C ALA A 70 -27.82 -11.98 -0.71
N SER A 71 -27.84 -12.79 -1.77
CA SER A 71 -26.66 -13.01 -2.61
C SER A 71 -26.31 -11.77 -3.43
N GLY A 72 -25.06 -11.69 -3.89
CA GLY A 72 -24.58 -10.60 -4.73
C GLY A 72 -24.09 -9.37 -3.97
N SER A 73 -24.05 -9.41 -2.63
CA SER A 73 -23.39 -8.39 -1.81
C SER A 73 -21.91 -8.26 -2.18
N ARG A 74 -21.36 -7.06 -2.02
CA ARG A 74 -20.02 -6.71 -2.49
C ARG A 74 -19.18 -6.08 -1.40
N LEU A 75 -17.94 -6.55 -1.28
CA LEU A 75 -16.85 -5.80 -0.70
C LEU A 75 -16.18 -5.01 -1.83
N ILE A 76 -16.14 -3.70 -1.71
CA ILE A 76 -15.46 -2.81 -2.67
C ILE A 76 -14.25 -2.20 -1.97
N VAL A 77 -13.07 -2.48 -2.49
CA VAL A 77 -11.82 -1.91 -2.03
C VAL A 77 -11.33 -0.91 -3.06
N THR A 78 -11.12 0.34 -2.66
CA THR A 78 -10.57 1.40 -3.53
C THR A 78 -9.15 1.72 -3.13
N THR A 79 -8.23 1.69 -4.09
CA THR A 79 -6.80 1.90 -3.87
C THR A 79 -6.32 3.26 -4.36
N SER A 80 -5.09 3.66 -4.04
CA SER A 80 -4.51 4.95 -4.43
C SER A 80 -4.26 5.15 -5.92
N GLN A 81 -4.26 4.08 -6.71
CA GLN A 81 -3.88 4.09 -8.12
C GLN A 81 -4.71 3.09 -8.93
N SER A 82 -4.73 3.23 -10.25
CA SER A 82 -5.46 2.27 -11.10
C SER A 82 -4.77 0.91 -11.09
N LEU A 83 -5.55 -0.15 -11.03
CA LEU A 83 -5.13 -1.53 -10.81
C LEU A 83 -5.09 -2.33 -12.10
N ALA A 84 -4.09 -3.20 -12.22
CA ALA A 84 -4.13 -4.28 -13.20
C ALA A 84 -5.16 -5.34 -12.78
N ASP A 85 -5.62 -6.16 -13.72
CA ASP A 85 -6.58 -7.23 -13.44
C ASP A 85 -6.02 -8.19 -12.38
N VAL A 86 -6.85 -8.48 -11.38
CA VAL A 86 -6.53 -9.43 -10.31
C VAL A 86 -7.02 -10.82 -10.69
N ASP A 87 -6.13 -11.81 -10.59
CA ASP A 87 -6.49 -13.22 -10.79
C ASP A 87 -7.35 -13.72 -9.62
N PRO A 88 -8.52 -14.35 -9.88
CA PRO A 88 -9.35 -14.92 -8.81
C PRO A 88 -8.62 -15.89 -7.88
N THR A 89 -7.56 -16.55 -8.35
CA THR A 89 -6.78 -17.51 -7.56
C THR A 89 -5.88 -16.84 -6.51
N SER A 90 -5.63 -15.53 -6.60
CA SER A 90 -4.88 -14.77 -5.59
C SER A 90 -5.77 -14.20 -4.48
N VAL A 91 -7.06 -14.55 -4.48
CA VAL A 91 -8.05 -14.07 -3.53
C VAL A 91 -8.47 -15.23 -2.63
N THR A 92 -8.39 -15.00 -1.31
CA THR A 92 -8.84 -15.96 -0.30
C THR A 92 -9.88 -15.30 0.59
N VAL A 93 -11.02 -15.96 0.77
CA VAL A 93 -12.08 -15.55 1.70
C VAL A 93 -12.17 -16.57 2.82
N THR A 94 -12.16 -16.12 4.07
CA THR A 94 -12.31 -16.94 5.27
C THR A 94 -13.43 -16.40 6.14
N PRO A 95 -14.44 -17.19 6.55
CA PRO A 95 -14.72 -18.56 6.13
C PRO A 95 -14.88 -18.74 4.63
N ALA A 96 -14.57 -19.95 4.14
CA ALA A 96 -14.58 -20.26 2.71
C ALA A 96 -15.98 -20.02 2.12
N THR A 97 -16.07 -19.02 1.24
CA THR A 97 -17.34 -18.59 0.64
C THR A 97 -17.14 -18.38 -0.86
N PRO A 98 -18.06 -18.89 -1.71
CA PRO A 98 -18.02 -18.61 -3.15
C PRO A 98 -18.12 -17.11 -3.48
N PHE A 99 -17.26 -16.64 -4.37
CA PHE A 99 -17.22 -15.24 -4.82
C PHE A 99 -16.87 -15.13 -6.30
N ASP A 100 -17.28 -14.01 -6.89
CA ASP A 100 -16.74 -13.47 -8.12
C ASP A 100 -15.84 -12.26 -7.80
N ILE A 101 -14.84 -12.00 -8.63
CA ILE A 101 -14.02 -10.79 -8.54
C ILE A 101 -14.07 -9.99 -9.84
N ASP A 102 -14.11 -8.68 -9.71
CA ASP A 102 -13.89 -7.75 -10.80
C ASP A 102 -12.94 -6.62 -10.38
N THR A 103 -12.13 -6.14 -11.33
CA THR A 103 -11.26 -4.99 -11.13
C THR A 103 -11.65 -3.91 -12.12
N SER A 104 -11.86 -2.68 -11.63
CA SER A 104 -12.24 -1.55 -12.48
C SER A 104 -11.62 -0.26 -11.98
N GLY A 105 -10.76 0.33 -12.81
CA GLY A 105 -10.04 1.55 -12.47
C GLY A 105 -9.20 1.35 -11.22
N ARG A 106 -9.59 1.99 -10.11
CA ARG A 106 -8.89 1.93 -8.82
C ARG A 106 -9.50 0.95 -7.82
N SER A 107 -10.56 0.27 -8.23
CA SER A 107 -11.42 -0.49 -7.33
C SER A 107 -11.39 -1.98 -7.66
N ILE A 108 -11.39 -2.79 -6.61
CA ILE A 108 -11.63 -4.22 -6.67
C ILE A 108 -13.00 -4.47 -6.06
N GLY A 109 -13.87 -5.16 -6.80
CA GLY A 109 -15.14 -5.67 -6.31
C GLY A 109 -15.03 -7.17 -6.04
N VAL A 110 -15.22 -7.57 -4.79
CA VAL A 110 -15.42 -8.99 -4.42
C VAL A 110 -16.90 -9.18 -4.16
N ARG A 111 -17.57 -9.93 -5.04
CA ARG A 111 -19.01 -10.19 -4.98
C ARG A 111 -19.25 -11.59 -4.43
N PHE A 112 -19.91 -11.70 -3.29
CA PHE A 112 -20.29 -13.00 -2.73
C PHE A 112 -21.50 -13.55 -3.50
N THR A 113 -21.39 -14.79 -4.02
CA THR A 113 -22.45 -15.37 -4.87
C THR A 113 -23.55 -16.05 -4.05
N VAL A 114 -23.37 -16.15 -2.73
CA VAL A 114 -24.32 -16.67 -1.76
C VAL A 114 -24.48 -15.68 -0.61
N PRO A 115 -25.61 -15.70 0.12
CA PRO A 115 -25.70 -14.99 1.39
C PRO A 115 -24.62 -15.49 2.37
N LEU A 116 -24.09 -14.58 3.17
CA LEU A 116 -23.11 -14.89 4.20
C LEU A 116 -23.77 -15.42 5.47
N ASP A 117 -23.01 -16.16 6.26
CA ASP A 117 -23.42 -16.60 7.58
C ASP A 117 -23.55 -15.38 8.50
N ALA A 118 -24.57 -15.42 9.36
CA ALA A 118 -24.78 -14.39 10.38
C ALA A 118 -23.81 -14.57 11.55
N ASP A 119 -23.62 -13.48 12.32
CA ASP A 119 -22.75 -13.45 13.49
C ASP A 119 -21.34 -14.03 13.22
N THR A 120 -20.80 -13.74 12.04
CA THR A 120 -19.56 -14.35 11.55
C THR A 120 -18.58 -13.28 11.09
N GLU A 121 -17.33 -13.40 11.54
CA GLU A 121 -16.23 -12.57 11.05
C GLU A 121 -15.68 -13.13 9.74
N TYR A 122 -15.67 -12.30 8.70
CA TYR A 122 -15.11 -12.61 7.40
C TYR A 122 -13.83 -11.83 7.17
N THR A 123 -12.79 -12.50 6.69
CA THR A 123 -11.53 -11.92 6.22
C THR A 123 -11.33 -12.22 4.74
N VAL A 124 -11.09 -11.18 3.95
CA VAL A 124 -10.76 -11.26 2.53
C VAL A 124 -9.32 -10.81 2.35
N THR A 125 -8.49 -11.70 1.82
CA THR A 125 -7.09 -11.43 1.48
C THR A 125 -6.92 -11.49 -0.03
N ILE A 126 -6.28 -10.47 -0.60
CA ILE A 126 -5.97 -10.35 -2.02
C ILE A 126 -4.47 -10.16 -2.14
N ASP A 127 -3.78 -11.17 -2.65
CA ASP A 127 -2.34 -11.15 -2.85
C ASP A 127 -1.96 -10.61 -4.23
N GLY A 128 -0.78 -10.01 -4.30
CA GLY A 128 -0.17 -9.65 -5.58
C GLY A 128 -0.83 -8.48 -6.31
N VAL A 129 -1.53 -7.59 -5.61
CA VAL A 129 -2.23 -6.45 -6.20
C VAL A 129 -1.23 -5.48 -6.80
N THR A 130 -1.37 -5.16 -8.09
CA THR A 130 -0.44 -4.29 -8.84
C THR A 130 -1.19 -3.17 -9.57
N GLY A 131 -0.48 -2.08 -9.87
CA GLY A 131 -1.04 -0.99 -10.68
C GLY A 131 -0.94 -1.26 -12.18
N VAL A 132 -1.80 -0.63 -12.99
CA VAL A 132 -1.74 -0.70 -14.47
C VAL A 132 -0.42 -0.21 -15.04
N SER A 133 0.25 0.72 -14.35
CA SER A 133 1.58 1.24 -14.73
C SER A 133 2.73 0.27 -14.40
N GLY A 134 2.43 -0.90 -13.84
CA GLY A 134 3.40 -1.81 -13.25
C GLY A 134 3.92 -1.30 -11.90
N GLY A 135 4.97 -1.95 -11.40
CA GLY A 135 5.62 -1.63 -10.13
C GLY A 135 5.48 -2.75 -9.09
N PRO A 136 5.79 -2.45 -7.81
CA PRO A 136 5.70 -3.41 -6.73
C PRO A 136 4.25 -3.84 -6.49
N SER A 137 4.07 -5.11 -6.12
CA SER A 137 2.78 -5.63 -5.66
C SER A 137 2.55 -5.34 -4.19
N SER A 138 1.28 -5.32 -3.78
CA SER A 138 0.86 -5.29 -2.37
C SER A 138 -0.11 -6.43 -2.06
N THR A 139 -0.22 -6.79 -0.79
CA THR A 139 -1.30 -7.64 -0.27
C THR A 139 -2.33 -6.73 0.41
N ILE A 140 -3.60 -6.97 0.13
CA ILE A 140 -4.74 -6.28 0.74
C ILE A 140 -5.46 -7.29 1.63
N THR A 141 -5.70 -6.94 2.89
CA THR A 141 -6.47 -7.76 3.84
C THR A 141 -7.55 -6.91 4.47
N GLU A 142 -8.80 -7.33 4.35
CA GLU A 142 -9.95 -6.63 4.90
C GLU A 142 -10.82 -7.59 5.72
N THR A 143 -11.28 -7.12 6.87
CA THR A 143 -12.12 -7.89 7.79
C THR A 143 -13.41 -7.15 8.08
N PHE A 144 -14.53 -7.87 8.08
CA PHE A 144 -15.83 -7.35 8.48
C PHE A 144 -16.65 -8.43 9.19
N THR A 145 -17.55 -8.02 10.08
CA THR A 145 -18.40 -8.93 10.85
C THR A 145 -19.85 -8.77 10.42
N THR A 146 -20.52 -9.88 10.11
CA THR A 146 -21.96 -9.90 9.84
C THR A 146 -22.75 -9.80 11.14
N PRO A 147 -23.92 -9.12 11.14
CA PRO A 147 -24.76 -9.05 12.34
C PRO A 147 -25.42 -10.42 12.62
N PRO A 148 -25.96 -10.63 13.83
CA PRO A 148 -26.76 -11.80 14.12
C PRO A 148 -28.06 -11.82 13.31
N SER A 149 -28.59 -13.02 13.06
CA SER A 149 -29.87 -13.19 12.38
C SER A 149 -31.03 -12.79 13.29
N GLU A 150 -31.89 -11.90 12.80
CA GLU A 150 -33.16 -11.56 13.44
C GLU A 150 -34.33 -12.16 12.63
N VAL A 151 -35.30 -12.75 13.32
CA VAL A 151 -36.54 -13.26 12.73
C VAL A 151 -37.70 -12.39 13.21
N PHE A 152 -38.52 -11.93 12.27
CA PHE A 152 -39.76 -11.23 12.56
C PHE A 152 -40.93 -12.20 12.42
N LEU A 153 -41.70 -12.37 13.50
CA LEU A 153 -42.87 -13.22 13.55
C LEU A 153 -44.13 -12.35 13.59
N LEU A 154 -45.05 -12.55 12.63
CA LEU A 154 -46.35 -11.89 12.63
C LEU A 154 -47.39 -12.78 13.31
N GLN A 155 -47.91 -12.34 14.46
CA GLN A 155 -49.10 -12.91 15.07
C GLN A 155 -50.33 -12.13 14.58
N ARG A 156 -51.10 -12.74 13.67
CA ARG A 156 -52.32 -12.15 13.12
C ARG A 156 -53.54 -12.47 13.98
N GLY A 157 -54.43 -11.50 14.16
CA GLY A 157 -55.78 -11.74 14.69
C GLY A 157 -55.87 -11.90 16.21
N THR A 158 -55.03 -11.20 16.99
CA THR A 158 -55.27 -11.05 18.43
C THR A 158 -56.45 -10.10 18.69
N VAL A 159 -56.98 -10.09 19.90
CA VAL A 159 -58.07 -9.16 20.29
C VAL A 159 -57.65 -7.70 20.11
N ASP A 160 -56.35 -7.42 20.19
CA ASP A 160 -55.73 -6.10 20.03
C ASP A 160 -55.19 -5.85 18.60
N GLY A 161 -55.37 -6.79 17.67
CA GLY A 161 -54.93 -6.69 16.27
C GLY A 161 -53.72 -7.56 15.90
N ASP A 162 -52.95 -7.13 14.91
CA ASP A 162 -51.74 -7.81 14.44
C ASP A 162 -50.52 -7.38 15.27
N THR A 163 -49.74 -8.33 15.75
CA THR A 163 -48.53 -8.08 16.55
C THR A 163 -47.30 -8.62 15.84
N ILE A 164 -46.23 -7.83 15.75
CA ILE A 164 -44.94 -8.28 15.23
C ILE A 164 -44.00 -8.53 16.42
N PHE A 165 -43.51 -9.76 16.53
CA PHE A 165 -42.44 -10.12 17.45
C PHE A 165 -41.11 -10.15 16.74
N ARG A 166 -40.06 -9.78 17.46
CA ARG A 166 -38.68 -9.90 17.03
C ARG A 166 -38.01 -10.94 17.92
N THR A 167 -37.45 -11.98 17.32
CA THR A 167 -36.68 -13.02 18.01
C THR A 167 -35.39 -13.30 17.24
N ASP A 168 -34.48 -14.04 17.86
CA ASP A 168 -33.29 -14.59 17.20
C ASP A 168 -33.50 -16.09 16.88
N LEU A 169 -32.47 -16.76 16.36
CA LEU A 169 -32.53 -18.18 16.02
C LEU A 169 -32.34 -19.10 17.24
N THR A 170 -32.09 -18.55 18.43
CA THR A 170 -31.88 -19.31 19.67
C THR A 170 -33.16 -19.55 20.47
N GLY A 171 -34.23 -18.76 20.19
CA GLY A 171 -35.57 -18.97 20.72
C GLY A 171 -36.00 -17.93 21.75
#